data_AF-A0A9Q9BMP3-F1
#
_entry.id   AF-A0A9Q9BMP3-F1
#
_cell.length_a   1.000
_cell.length_b   1.000
_cell.length_c   1.000
_cell.angle_alpha   90.00
_cell.angle_beta   90.00
_cell.angle_gamma   90.00
#
_symmetry.space_group_name_H-M   'P 1'
#
loop_
_entity.id
_entity.type
_entity.pdbx_description
1 polymer ?
#
loop_
_entity_poly.entity_id
_entity_poly.type
_entity_poly.pdbx_seq_one_letter_code
_entity_poly.pdbx_strand_id
1 'polypeptide(L)'
;MQKNKSKLIFILILAILLFSCSKEVKEPAEERNSVVKNEVTEKKPLLIFEHTIPSKEEDDEDIDFTEEEPPIVLTDENTPKTELIKLLESKKRHAWSLHKIQLEIDMYDVHGNSYEEFEKSGIDYLNRQKNTEIVKVDSDNKNIYCKQTLNLPSGKELIYDAVYTFYPYPKNFAYTNYELRDKPIIAYRHVPEAKRVHGKITEAEKDINKNKNIKIFEKYINKYTKEYRHKTGDKPYKVLDYVKGNFSNSGKDEYIVLFTAPFTKSELEDGIFLLEYSYIKYVECFIMENDKVIRMYKLPGHWGHVVPRDKTKIDLGEQFSFGWIADFNQNGINEIFVHRKEVFGSSFFSIEFIDNRFVEIPITNRGDILKSVDWEQSKIVVETNPFRSLVLDSKDTRPKYFAEYQWCEKEYCYVLLSNKQYK
;
A
#
# COMPACT_ATOMS: atom_id res chain seq x y z
N MET A 1 -35.19 -38.69 -31.25
CA MET A 1 -36.03 -37.49 -31.02
C MET A 1 -35.27 -36.28 -30.41
N GLN A 2 -33.92 -36.21 -30.46
CA GLN A 2 -33.13 -35.12 -29.85
C GLN A 2 -32.53 -34.10 -30.86
N LYS A 3 -32.43 -34.43 -32.16
CA LYS A 3 -31.77 -33.55 -33.16
C LYS A 3 -32.59 -32.34 -33.63
N ASN A 4 -33.91 -32.32 -33.43
CA ASN A 4 -34.77 -31.22 -33.91
C ASN A 4 -35.03 -30.13 -32.86
N LYS A 5 -34.77 -30.38 -31.56
CA LYS A 5 -34.91 -29.35 -30.50
C LYS A 5 -33.75 -28.35 -30.51
N SER A 6 -32.55 -28.80 -30.86
CA SER A 6 -31.34 -27.94 -30.90
C SER A 6 -31.38 -26.91 -32.04
N LYS A 7 -31.92 -27.26 -33.21
CA LYS A 7 -32.09 -26.30 -34.33
C LYS A 7 -33.13 -25.21 -34.03
N LEU A 8 -34.20 -25.53 -33.30
CA LEU A 8 -35.24 -24.56 -32.95
C LEU A 8 -34.73 -23.51 -31.94
N ILE A 9 -33.93 -23.93 -30.96
CA ILE A 9 -33.32 -23.03 -29.95
C ILE A 9 -32.28 -22.12 -30.60
N PHE A 10 -31.48 -22.64 -31.55
CA PHE A 10 -30.48 -21.85 -32.25
C PHE A 10 -31.10 -20.76 -33.14
N ILE A 11 -32.24 -21.04 -33.79
CA ILE A 11 -32.99 -20.06 -34.60
C ILE A 11 -33.64 -18.98 -33.71
N LEU A 12 -34.12 -19.33 -32.52
CA LEU A 12 -34.71 -18.36 -31.58
C LEU A 12 -33.68 -17.39 -31.00
N ILE A 13 -32.46 -17.85 -30.69
CA ILE A 13 -31.38 -16.99 -30.17
C ILE A 13 -30.85 -16.06 -31.28
N LEU A 14 -30.78 -16.54 -32.53
CA LEU A 14 -30.37 -15.72 -33.68
C LEU A 14 -31.41 -14.62 -34.01
N ALA A 15 -32.71 -14.89 -33.85
CA ALA A 15 -33.77 -13.91 -34.09
C ALA A 15 -33.80 -12.78 -33.05
N ILE A 16 -33.43 -13.06 -31.79
CA ILE A 16 -33.34 -12.04 -30.73
C ILE A 16 -32.14 -11.10 -30.96
N LEU A 17 -31.02 -11.62 -31.49
CA LEU A 17 -29.86 -10.82 -31.85
C LEU A 17 -30.09 -9.95 -33.10
N LEU A 18 -30.88 -10.42 -34.06
CA LEU A 18 -31.18 -9.68 -35.29
C LEU A 18 -32.24 -8.55 -35.12
N PHE A 19 -33.09 -8.61 -34.08
CA PHE A 19 -34.14 -7.62 -33.82
C PHE A 19 -33.79 -6.52 -32.81
N SER A 20 -32.64 -6.59 -32.11
CA SER A 20 -32.22 -5.55 -31.17
C SER A 20 -31.23 -4.52 -31.75
N CYS A 21 -30.84 -4.66 -33.02
CA CYS A 21 -30.04 -3.69 -33.75
C CYS A 21 -30.84 -3.14 -34.94
N SER A 22 -31.67 -2.14 -34.71
CA SER A 22 -32.07 -1.23 -35.80
C SER A 22 -32.58 0.11 -35.24
N LYS A 23 -31.80 1.15 -35.54
CA LYS A 23 -32.15 2.54 -35.93
C LYS A 23 -31.15 3.51 -35.28
N GLU A 24 -30.53 4.45 -35.98
CA GLU A 24 -30.74 5.01 -37.31
C GLU A 24 -29.42 5.67 -37.76
N VAL A 25 -28.99 5.45 -39.01
CA VAL A 25 -27.97 6.27 -39.68
C VAL A 25 -28.65 6.93 -40.86
N LYS A 26 -28.60 8.26 -40.92
CA LYS A 26 -28.81 9.07 -42.12
C LYS A 26 -27.66 10.07 -42.23
N GLU A 27 -26.93 10.04 -43.33
CA GLU A 27 -26.06 11.11 -43.84
C GLU A 27 -26.81 11.93 -44.92
N PRO A 28 -26.30 13.08 -45.43
CA PRO A 28 -25.33 14.05 -44.88
C PRO A 28 -25.93 15.48 -44.81
N ALA A 29 -25.23 16.45 -44.20
CA ALA A 29 -25.63 17.86 -44.17
C ALA A 29 -24.65 18.75 -44.94
N GLU A 30 -25.20 19.63 -45.78
CA GLU A 30 -24.54 20.80 -46.37
C GLU A 30 -24.13 21.82 -45.30
N GLU A 31 -23.06 22.56 -45.61
CA GLU A 31 -22.53 23.69 -44.84
C GLU A 31 -23.58 24.78 -44.58
N ARG A 32 -23.59 25.34 -43.34
CA ARG A 32 -23.64 26.79 -43.10
C ARG A 32 -23.38 27.15 -41.64
N ASN A 33 -22.49 28.12 -41.46
CA ASN A 33 -22.04 28.73 -40.22
C ASN A 33 -23.16 29.13 -39.25
N SER A 34 -23.04 28.77 -37.97
CA SER A 34 -23.36 29.69 -36.86
C SER A 34 -22.82 29.21 -35.51
N VAL A 35 -22.13 30.15 -34.86
CA VAL A 35 -21.67 30.24 -33.46
C VAL A 35 -22.48 29.39 -32.47
N VAL A 36 -21.85 28.44 -31.79
CA VAL A 36 -22.44 27.68 -30.67
C VAL A 36 -22.02 28.30 -29.34
N LYS A 37 -23.01 28.87 -28.64
CA LYS A 37 -23.01 29.07 -27.19
C LYS A 37 -23.17 27.70 -26.53
N ASN A 38 -22.25 27.33 -25.64
CA ASN A 38 -22.37 26.11 -24.84
C ASN A 38 -23.49 26.28 -23.79
N GLU A 39 -24.60 25.58 -23.98
CA GLU A 39 -25.56 25.30 -22.91
C GLU A 39 -24.97 24.22 -22.00
N VAL A 40 -24.74 24.61 -20.74
CA VAL A 40 -24.37 23.75 -19.63
C VAL A 40 -25.58 22.89 -19.28
N THR A 41 -25.52 21.60 -19.57
CA THR A 41 -26.48 20.65 -19.00
C THR A 41 -26.08 20.38 -17.55
N GLU A 42 -26.89 20.85 -16.61
CA GLU A 42 -26.74 20.67 -15.17
C GLU A 42 -26.51 19.19 -14.81
N LYS A 43 -25.27 18.85 -14.43
CA LYS A 43 -25.03 17.69 -13.61
C LYS A 43 -25.49 18.01 -12.20
N LYS A 44 -26.51 17.28 -11.75
CA LYS A 44 -26.95 17.15 -10.35
C LYS A 44 -25.70 17.07 -9.44
N PRO A 45 -25.50 17.98 -8.47
CA PRO A 45 -24.31 17.95 -7.64
C PRO A 45 -24.32 16.69 -6.79
N LEU A 46 -23.27 15.88 -6.93
CA LEU A 46 -22.93 14.83 -5.97
C LEU A 46 -22.55 15.52 -4.67
N LEU A 47 -23.12 15.00 -3.56
CA LEU A 47 -22.93 15.44 -2.18
C LEU A 47 -21.45 15.78 -1.91
N ILE A 48 -21.18 17.08 -1.83
CA ILE A 48 -20.08 17.59 -1.03
C ILE A 48 -20.38 17.07 0.38
N PHE A 49 -19.50 16.25 0.96
CA PHE A 49 -19.44 16.14 2.41
C PHE A 49 -19.01 17.53 2.91
N GLU A 50 -19.97 18.44 3.00
CA GLU A 50 -19.86 19.57 3.89
C GLU A 50 -19.81 18.92 5.28
N HIS A 51 -18.60 18.65 5.76
CA HIS A 51 -18.36 18.83 7.18
C HIS A 51 -18.64 20.30 7.43
N THR A 52 -19.91 20.59 7.68
CA THR A 52 -20.33 21.78 8.41
C THR A 52 -19.49 21.73 9.68
N ILE A 53 -18.45 22.56 9.72
CA ILE A 53 -17.78 22.92 10.95
C ILE A 53 -18.93 23.36 11.86
N PRO A 54 -19.21 22.69 12.99
CA PRO A 54 -20.22 23.16 13.90
C PRO A 54 -19.73 24.51 14.42
N SER A 55 -20.20 25.61 13.84
CA SER A 55 -20.10 26.94 14.42
C SER A 55 -21.20 27.06 15.47
N LYS A 56 -21.04 26.29 16.54
CA LYS A 56 -21.68 26.48 17.83
C LYS A 56 -20.69 25.96 18.85
N GLU A 57 -20.12 26.91 19.60
CA GLU A 57 -19.55 26.67 20.92
C GLU A 57 -20.68 26.04 21.76
N GLU A 58 -20.78 24.71 21.74
CA GLU A 58 -21.59 23.97 22.69
C GLU A 58 -20.71 23.74 23.91
N ASP A 59 -21.01 24.53 24.95
CA ASP A 59 -20.60 24.42 26.35
C ASP A 59 -19.38 23.53 26.58
N ASP A 60 -18.22 24.19 26.69
CA ASP A 60 -17.00 23.62 27.23
C ASP A 60 -17.28 23.13 28.66
N GLU A 61 -17.62 21.84 28.80
CA GLU A 61 -17.14 21.11 29.97
C GLU A 61 -15.60 21.17 29.89
N ASP A 62 -15.05 22.16 30.59
CA ASP A 62 -13.64 22.26 30.92
C ASP A 62 -13.26 20.97 31.63
N ILE A 63 -12.77 20.00 30.88
CA ILE A 63 -12.08 18.86 31.46
C ILE A 63 -10.89 19.45 32.20
N ASP A 64 -10.93 19.45 33.53
CA ASP A 64 -9.85 19.94 34.37
C ASP A 64 -8.61 19.07 34.17
N PHE A 65 -7.75 19.53 33.28
CA PHE A 65 -6.48 18.90 32.94
C PHE A 65 -5.38 19.47 33.84
N THR A 66 -5.43 19.13 35.13
CA THR A 66 -4.27 19.22 36.00
C THR A 66 -3.33 18.04 35.68
N GLU A 67 -2.41 18.27 34.74
CA GLU A 67 -1.33 17.33 34.42
C GLU A 67 -0.23 17.46 35.48
N GLU A 68 -0.21 16.55 36.46
CA GLU A 68 0.87 16.46 37.45
C GLU A 68 2.20 16.05 36.80
N GLU A 69 2.15 15.23 35.74
CA GLU A 69 3.32 14.83 34.94
C GLU A 69 2.99 14.84 33.43
N PRO A 70 3.89 15.35 32.56
CA PRO A 70 3.70 15.30 31.12
C PRO A 70 3.82 13.85 30.59
N PRO A 71 3.16 13.52 29.47
CA PRO A 71 3.31 12.22 28.82
C PRO A 71 4.76 11.98 28.41
N ILE A 72 5.17 10.72 28.37
CA ILE A 72 6.43 10.36 27.72
C ILE A 72 6.20 10.36 26.22
N VAL A 73 6.69 11.41 25.55
CA VAL A 73 6.62 11.54 24.09
C VAL A 73 7.84 10.87 23.48
N LEU A 74 7.62 9.83 22.68
CA LEU A 74 8.66 9.01 22.08
C LEU A 74 8.70 9.25 20.57
N THR A 75 9.80 9.84 20.14
CA THR A 75 10.17 10.11 18.76
C THR A 75 11.38 9.25 18.38
N ASP A 76 11.72 9.25 17.08
CA ASP A 76 12.93 8.59 16.60
C ASP A 76 14.21 9.12 17.27
N GLU A 77 14.22 10.40 17.66
CA GLU A 77 15.37 11.10 18.24
C GLU A 77 15.65 10.73 19.71
N ASN A 78 14.60 10.54 20.50
CA ASN A 78 14.72 10.38 21.96
C ASN A 78 14.46 8.95 22.46
N THR A 79 14.08 8.04 21.56
CA THR A 79 14.07 6.61 21.88
C THR A 79 15.49 6.06 21.69
N PRO A 80 16.01 5.18 22.58
CA PRO A 80 17.29 4.50 22.37
C PRO A 80 17.23 3.51 21.20
N LYS A 81 18.25 3.50 20.32
CA LYS A 81 18.32 2.53 19.21
C LYS A 81 18.93 1.23 19.71
N THR A 82 18.12 0.21 19.87
CA THR A 82 18.58 -1.15 20.16
C THR A 82 19.25 -1.78 18.94
N GLU A 83 19.98 -2.88 19.14
CA GLU A 83 20.57 -3.61 18.03
C GLU A 83 19.51 -4.17 17.07
N LEU A 84 18.34 -4.57 17.58
CA LEU A 84 17.22 -5.00 16.73
C LEU A 84 16.66 -3.84 15.90
N ILE A 85 16.49 -2.64 16.48
CA ILE A 85 16.05 -1.46 15.71
C ILE A 85 17.10 -1.06 14.66
N LYS A 86 18.39 -1.07 15.00
CA LYS A 86 19.46 -0.81 14.01
C LYS A 86 19.43 -1.84 12.89
N LEU A 87 19.21 -3.11 13.22
CA LEU A 87 19.04 -4.19 12.26
C LEU A 87 17.81 -3.93 11.38
N LEU A 88 16.66 -3.57 11.95
CA LEU A 88 15.42 -3.30 11.21
C LEU A 88 15.53 -2.07 10.30
N GLU A 89 16.15 -0.99 10.76
CA GLU A 89 16.45 0.18 9.90
C GLU A 89 17.42 -0.19 8.77
N SER A 90 18.41 -1.03 9.05
CA SER A 90 19.27 -1.60 8.01
C SER A 90 18.47 -2.48 7.07
N LYS A 91 17.49 -3.25 7.57
CA LYS A 91 16.54 -4.07 6.81
C LYS A 91 15.57 -3.23 6.02
N LYS A 92 15.21 -2.00 6.42
CA LYS A 92 14.44 -1.09 5.58
C LYS A 92 15.26 -0.66 4.36
N ARG A 93 16.53 -0.30 4.56
CA ARG A 93 17.48 -0.02 3.46
C ARG A 93 17.76 -1.26 2.61
N HIS A 94 17.86 -2.44 3.22
CA HIS A 94 18.07 -3.69 2.49
C HIS A 94 16.79 -4.18 1.83
N ALA A 95 15.60 -3.98 2.41
CA ALA A 95 14.32 -4.22 1.79
C ALA A 95 14.24 -3.28 0.59
N TRP A 96 14.57 -2.00 0.72
CA TRP A 96 14.74 -1.12 -0.44
C TRP A 96 15.81 -1.60 -1.41
N SER A 97 16.90 -2.23 -0.97
CA SER A 97 17.96 -2.78 -1.82
C SER A 97 17.63 -4.14 -2.44
N LEU A 98 16.73 -4.90 -1.83
CA LEU A 98 16.16 -6.19 -2.20
C LEU A 98 15.05 -5.90 -3.20
N HIS A 99 14.25 -4.88 -2.90
CA HIS A 99 13.42 -4.14 -3.83
C HIS A 99 14.27 -3.47 -4.90
N LYS A 100 15.54 -3.10 -4.72
CA LYS A 100 16.42 -2.49 -5.73
C LYS A 100 17.07 -3.53 -6.65
N ILE A 101 17.52 -4.65 -6.09
CA ILE A 101 17.94 -5.86 -6.80
C ILE A 101 16.75 -6.42 -7.59
N GLN A 102 15.55 -6.34 -7.01
CA GLN A 102 14.32 -6.50 -7.74
C GLN A 102 14.16 -5.34 -8.76
N LEU A 103 14.24 -4.04 -8.41
CA LEU A 103 13.98 -2.85 -9.28
C LEU A 103 14.98 -2.65 -10.41
N GLU A 104 16.11 -3.34 -10.45
CA GLU A 104 16.87 -3.56 -11.68
C GLU A 104 16.14 -4.59 -12.60
N ILE A 105 14.80 -4.49 -12.59
CA ILE A 105 13.74 -5.29 -13.24
C ILE A 105 13.52 -4.84 -14.68
N ASP A 106 13.74 -3.56 -14.96
CA ASP A 106 13.85 -3.04 -16.31
C ASP A 106 15.35 -2.94 -16.56
N MET A 107 15.87 -3.71 -17.52
CA MET A 107 17.26 -3.58 -17.91
C MET A 107 17.38 -2.28 -18.73
N TYR A 108 17.33 -1.13 -18.04
CA TYR A 108 17.12 0.23 -18.62
C TYR A 108 18.21 0.63 -19.61
N ASP A 109 19.42 0.10 -19.42
CA ASP A 109 20.60 0.36 -20.27
C ASP A 109 20.78 -0.70 -21.37
N VAL A 110 19.74 -1.51 -21.63
CA VAL A 110 19.77 -2.51 -22.69
C VAL A 110 19.21 -1.90 -23.95
N HIS A 111 20.02 -1.94 -25.00
CA HIS A 111 19.72 -1.30 -26.27
C HIS A 111 20.11 -2.21 -27.43
N GLY A 112 19.35 -2.11 -28.50
CA GLY A 112 19.59 -2.85 -29.73
C GLY A 112 18.57 -2.49 -30.80
N ASN A 113 18.91 -2.81 -32.04
CA ASN A 113 18.03 -2.72 -33.20
C ASN A 113 17.46 -4.10 -33.60
N SER A 114 18.10 -5.18 -33.16
CA SER A 114 17.68 -6.58 -33.33
C SER A 114 17.63 -7.32 -31.98
N TYR A 115 16.93 -8.46 -31.93
CA TYR A 115 16.92 -9.28 -30.71
C TYR A 115 18.33 -9.72 -30.29
N GLU A 116 19.19 -10.09 -31.24
CA GLU A 116 20.58 -10.51 -30.95
C GLU A 116 21.38 -9.39 -30.26
N GLU A 117 21.18 -8.14 -30.67
CA GLU A 117 21.80 -6.99 -30.01
C GLU A 117 21.23 -6.77 -28.60
N PHE A 118 19.91 -6.90 -28.43
CA PHE A 118 19.27 -6.84 -27.10
C PHE A 118 19.77 -7.97 -26.17
N GLU A 119 19.88 -9.19 -26.67
CA GLU A 119 20.35 -10.36 -25.92
C GLU A 119 21.80 -10.15 -25.46
N LYS A 120 22.69 -9.71 -26.36
CA LYS A 120 24.07 -9.38 -26.01
C LYS A 120 24.14 -8.27 -24.97
N SER A 121 23.43 -7.17 -25.21
CA SER A 121 23.39 -6.04 -24.29
C SER A 121 22.83 -6.43 -22.93
N GLY A 122 21.85 -7.34 -22.90
CA GLY A 122 21.28 -7.85 -21.67
C GLY A 122 22.20 -8.77 -20.89
N ILE A 123 22.92 -9.66 -21.57
CA ILE A 123 23.98 -10.48 -20.97
C ILE A 123 25.07 -9.58 -20.37
N ASP A 124 25.51 -8.56 -21.11
CA ASP A 124 26.51 -7.59 -20.62
C ASP A 124 26.02 -6.83 -19.39
N TYR A 125 24.74 -6.44 -19.35
CA TYR A 125 24.12 -5.81 -18.19
C TYR A 125 24.15 -6.75 -16.97
N LEU A 126 23.67 -7.99 -17.13
CA LEU A 126 23.58 -8.96 -16.04
C LEU A 126 24.95 -9.37 -15.49
N ASN A 127 25.97 -9.51 -16.36
CA ASN A 127 27.34 -9.80 -15.95
C ASN A 127 28.00 -8.70 -15.10
N ARG A 128 27.52 -7.44 -15.19
CA ARG A 128 27.99 -6.35 -14.34
C ARG A 128 27.37 -6.39 -12.93
N GLN A 129 26.32 -7.17 -12.73
CA GLN A 129 25.63 -7.26 -11.45
C GLN A 129 26.35 -8.22 -10.52
N LYS A 130 26.91 -7.68 -9.43
CA LYS A 130 27.75 -8.43 -8.47
C LYS A 130 27.06 -9.63 -7.84
N ASN A 131 25.73 -9.65 -7.83
CA ASN A 131 24.91 -10.62 -7.15
C ASN A 131 24.12 -11.52 -8.10
N THR A 132 24.42 -11.47 -9.40
CA THR A 132 23.74 -12.25 -10.44
C THR A 132 24.75 -13.12 -11.18
N GLU A 133 24.38 -14.38 -11.38
CA GLU A 133 25.14 -15.36 -12.14
C GLU A 133 24.25 -15.89 -13.26
N ILE A 134 24.66 -15.74 -14.53
CA ILE A 134 23.92 -16.30 -15.66
C ILE A 134 24.16 -17.81 -15.70
N VAL A 135 23.07 -18.58 -15.58
CA VAL A 135 23.10 -20.05 -15.59
C VAL A 135 22.86 -20.60 -16.99
N LYS A 136 21.93 -20.01 -17.74
CA LYS A 136 21.57 -20.44 -19.09
C LYS A 136 21.01 -19.28 -19.91
N VAL A 137 21.37 -19.22 -21.19
CA VAL A 137 20.70 -18.38 -22.19
C VAL A 137 19.91 -19.29 -23.12
N ASP A 138 18.64 -18.97 -23.34
CA ASP A 138 17.70 -19.70 -24.19
C ASP A 138 17.14 -18.74 -25.22
N SER A 139 17.89 -18.56 -26.31
CA SER A 139 17.61 -17.56 -27.34
C SER A 139 16.31 -17.85 -28.09
N ASP A 140 15.93 -19.13 -28.25
CA ASP A 140 14.70 -19.55 -28.93
C ASP A 140 13.46 -19.04 -28.18
N ASN A 141 13.45 -19.21 -26.86
CA ASN A 141 12.37 -18.71 -25.99
C ASN A 141 12.62 -17.29 -25.50
N LYS A 142 13.73 -16.67 -25.90
CA LYS A 142 14.18 -15.33 -25.51
C LYS A 142 14.24 -15.13 -24.00
N ASN A 143 14.78 -16.13 -23.31
CA ASN A 143 14.90 -16.17 -21.86
C ASN A 143 16.37 -16.24 -21.42
N ILE A 144 16.71 -15.47 -20.39
CA ILE A 144 17.99 -15.57 -19.68
C ILE A 144 17.69 -16.05 -18.25
N TYR A 145 18.26 -17.20 -17.90
CA TYR A 145 18.12 -17.81 -16.58
C TYR A 145 19.32 -17.44 -15.72
N CYS A 146 19.03 -16.91 -14.55
CA CYS A 146 20.02 -16.41 -13.61
C CYS A 146 19.85 -17.05 -12.24
N LYS A 147 20.94 -17.15 -11.51
CA LYS A 147 20.96 -17.32 -10.06
C LYS A 147 21.26 -15.97 -9.44
N GLN A 148 20.40 -15.51 -8.54
CA GLN A 148 20.60 -14.25 -7.82
C GLN A 148 20.80 -14.50 -6.34
N THR A 149 21.81 -13.86 -5.78
CA THR A 149 22.13 -13.94 -4.35
C THR A 149 21.79 -12.63 -3.67
N LEU A 150 21.27 -12.72 -2.46
CA LEU A 150 20.84 -11.56 -1.70
C LEU A 150 21.19 -11.77 -0.24
N ASN A 151 21.93 -10.83 0.32
CA ASN A 151 22.39 -10.90 1.69
C ASN A 151 21.44 -10.12 2.58
N LEU A 152 20.78 -10.80 3.51
CA LEU A 152 20.01 -10.18 4.56
C LEU A 152 20.94 -9.58 5.62
N PRO A 153 20.49 -8.55 6.36
CA PRO A 153 21.28 -7.98 7.45
C PRO A 153 21.64 -8.95 8.59
N SER A 154 20.95 -10.09 8.69
CA SER A 154 21.33 -11.18 9.59
C SER A 154 22.59 -11.93 9.16
N GLY A 155 23.11 -11.67 7.95
CA GLY A 155 24.15 -12.45 7.30
C GLY A 155 23.60 -13.68 6.55
N LYS A 156 22.29 -13.93 6.60
CA LYS A 156 21.66 -15.00 5.82
C LYS A 156 21.62 -14.64 4.33
N GLU A 157 22.05 -15.58 3.50
CA GLU A 157 21.91 -15.46 2.04
C GLU A 157 20.57 -16.05 1.59
N LEU A 158 19.89 -15.35 0.69
CA LEU A 158 18.73 -15.83 -0.05
C LEU A 158 19.16 -16.02 -1.51
N ILE A 159 18.88 -17.20 -2.06
CA ILE A 159 19.26 -17.56 -3.42
C ILE A 159 18.00 -17.79 -4.25
N TYR A 160 17.88 -17.06 -5.36
CA TYR A 160 16.76 -17.11 -6.27
C TYR A 160 17.18 -17.71 -7.60
N ASP A 161 16.35 -18.61 -8.12
CA ASP A 161 16.34 -18.95 -9.54
C ASP A 161 15.43 -17.96 -10.25
N ALA A 162 15.97 -17.28 -11.27
CA ALA A 162 15.33 -16.13 -11.86
C ALA A 162 15.35 -16.18 -13.38
N VAL A 163 14.33 -15.60 -14.02
CA VAL A 163 14.16 -15.59 -15.46
C VAL A 163 13.89 -14.18 -15.94
N TYR A 164 14.73 -13.72 -16.86
CA TYR A 164 14.52 -12.52 -17.64
C TYR A 164 13.99 -12.90 -19.02
N THR A 165 12.82 -12.41 -19.40
CA THR A 165 12.18 -12.68 -20.69
C THR A 165 12.17 -11.42 -21.54
N PHE A 166 12.59 -11.51 -22.80
CA PHE A 166 12.51 -10.40 -23.73
C PHE A 166 11.08 -10.19 -24.23
N TYR A 167 10.65 -8.92 -24.24
CA TYR A 167 9.37 -8.52 -24.81
C TYR A 167 9.57 -7.59 -25.99
N PRO A 168 8.91 -7.84 -27.14
CA PRO A 168 9.03 -7.00 -28.34
C PRO A 168 8.40 -5.62 -28.17
N TYR A 169 7.57 -5.43 -27.14
CA TYR A 169 7.07 -4.15 -26.69
C TYR A 169 7.10 -4.17 -25.15
N PRO A 170 7.93 -3.36 -24.48
CA PRO A 170 8.64 -2.17 -24.97
C PRO A 170 10.01 -2.37 -25.66
N LYS A 171 10.36 -3.59 -26.11
CA LYS A 171 11.72 -3.97 -26.54
C LYS A 171 12.71 -3.96 -25.38
N ASN A 172 12.43 -4.78 -24.36
CA ASN A 172 13.36 -4.96 -23.26
C ASN A 172 13.19 -6.35 -22.62
N PHE A 173 14.19 -6.78 -21.87
CA PHE A 173 14.07 -7.90 -20.94
C PHE A 173 13.34 -7.43 -19.68
N ALA A 174 12.31 -8.20 -19.32
CA ALA A 174 11.60 -8.07 -18.05
C ALA A 174 11.95 -9.24 -17.16
N TYR A 175 12.06 -8.97 -15.88
CA TYR A 175 12.20 -9.98 -14.84
C TYR A 175 10.83 -10.62 -14.55
N THR A 176 10.56 -11.73 -15.21
CA THR A 176 9.21 -12.33 -15.28
C THR A 176 8.95 -13.35 -14.20
N ASN A 177 9.92 -14.23 -13.94
CA ASN A 177 9.75 -15.30 -12.97
C ASN A 177 10.93 -15.38 -12.02
N TYR A 178 10.64 -15.72 -10.78
CA TYR A 178 11.67 -16.12 -9.83
C TYR A 178 11.12 -17.04 -8.76
N GLU A 179 12.00 -17.83 -8.18
CA GLU A 179 11.68 -18.76 -7.10
C GLU A 179 12.86 -18.85 -6.13
N LEU A 180 12.57 -18.67 -4.84
CA LEU A 180 13.53 -18.87 -3.77
C LEU A 180 13.87 -20.37 -3.66
N ARG A 181 15.16 -20.71 -3.76
CA ARG A 181 15.64 -22.11 -3.72
C ARG A 181 15.35 -22.77 -2.38
N ASP A 182 15.88 -22.17 -1.32
CA ASP A 182 15.73 -22.67 0.05
C ASP A 182 14.59 -21.91 0.73
N LYS A 183 13.36 -22.32 0.41
CA LYS A 183 12.17 -21.74 1.03
C LYS A 183 12.28 -21.86 2.55
N PRO A 184 11.98 -20.78 3.30
CA PRO A 184 12.02 -20.84 4.77
C PRO A 184 11.09 -21.96 5.26
N ILE A 185 11.43 -22.58 6.39
CA ILE A 185 10.50 -23.51 7.04
C ILE A 185 9.32 -22.69 7.55
N ILE A 186 8.15 -22.95 6.98
CA ILE A 186 6.92 -22.24 7.28
C ILE A 186 6.22 -23.00 8.39
N ALA A 187 6.01 -22.33 9.53
CA ALA A 187 5.07 -22.84 10.51
C ALA A 187 3.67 -22.68 9.93
N TYR A 188 3.01 -23.79 9.60
CA TYR A 188 1.56 -23.76 9.38
C TYR A 188 0.90 -23.29 10.66
N ARG A 189 0.06 -22.26 10.55
CA ARG A 189 -0.67 -21.68 11.67
C ARG A 189 -2.13 -21.77 11.31
N HIS A 190 -2.91 -22.58 12.03
CA HIS A 190 -4.35 -22.42 11.90
C HIS A 190 -4.77 -21.12 12.59
N VAL A 191 -5.25 -20.15 11.81
CA VAL A 191 -5.67 -18.83 12.33
C VAL A 191 -7.17 -18.66 12.11
N PRO A 192 -8.00 -19.06 13.10
CA PRO A 192 -9.42 -18.77 13.08
C PRO A 192 -9.68 -17.27 12.94
N GLU A 193 -10.76 -16.89 12.26
CA GLU A 193 -11.13 -15.49 12.03
C GLU A 193 -11.13 -14.65 13.32
N ALA A 194 -11.65 -15.22 14.41
CA ALA A 194 -11.67 -14.57 15.73
C ALA A 194 -10.30 -14.29 16.37
N LYS A 195 -9.20 -14.82 15.79
CA LYS A 195 -7.82 -14.59 16.24
C LYS A 195 -7.00 -13.76 15.24
N ARG A 196 -7.62 -13.27 14.17
CA ARG A 196 -6.95 -12.44 13.15
C ARG A 196 -6.63 -11.04 13.64
N VAL A 197 -7.24 -10.62 14.73
CA VAL A 197 -6.87 -9.44 15.50
C VAL A 197 -6.64 -9.84 16.95
N HIS A 198 -5.68 -9.20 17.60
CA HIS A 198 -5.47 -9.34 19.02
C HIS A 198 -6.37 -8.39 19.81
N GLY A 199 -7.29 -8.97 20.58
CA GLY A 199 -8.28 -8.21 21.35
C GLY A 199 -9.40 -7.62 20.48
N LYS A 200 -10.01 -6.53 20.95
CA LYS A 200 -11.12 -5.87 20.27
C LYS A 200 -10.64 -4.61 19.54
N ILE A 201 -10.95 -4.52 18.26
CA ILE A 201 -10.80 -3.28 17.49
C ILE A 201 -12.08 -2.43 17.63
N THR A 202 -11.92 -1.14 17.95
CA THR A 202 -13.04 -0.19 18.03
C THR A 202 -12.72 1.06 17.22
N GLU A 203 -13.43 1.25 16.11
CA GLU A 203 -13.36 2.46 15.29
C GLU A 203 -13.92 3.67 16.06
N ALA A 204 -13.43 4.87 15.76
CA ALA A 204 -13.87 6.10 16.41
C ALA A 204 -15.40 6.28 16.41
N GLU A 205 -16.08 5.92 15.33
CA GLU A 205 -17.55 6.02 15.22
C GLU A 205 -18.31 5.15 16.21
N LYS A 206 -17.69 4.06 16.68
CA LYS A 206 -18.27 3.09 17.61
C LYS A 206 -17.80 3.31 19.05
N ASP A 207 -16.89 4.25 19.28
CA ASP A 207 -16.39 4.58 20.62
C ASP A 207 -17.34 5.58 21.30
N ILE A 208 -17.88 5.18 22.45
CA ILE A 208 -18.77 6.02 23.28
C ILE A 208 -18.08 7.29 23.79
N ASN A 209 -16.75 7.27 23.91
CA ASN A 209 -15.94 8.38 24.41
C ASN A 209 -15.34 9.21 23.28
N LYS A 210 -15.83 9.08 22.03
CA LYS A 210 -15.24 9.70 20.85
C LYS A 210 -14.90 11.18 21.00
N ASN A 211 -15.87 12.00 21.39
CA ASN A 211 -15.67 13.44 21.48
C ASN A 211 -14.65 13.81 22.55
N LYS A 212 -14.68 13.11 23.69
CA LYS A 212 -13.70 13.27 24.77
C LYS A 212 -12.29 12.91 24.28
N ASN A 213 -12.14 11.72 23.71
CA ASN A 213 -10.85 11.22 23.20
C ASN A 213 -10.26 12.15 22.14
N ILE A 214 -11.07 12.66 21.21
CA ILE A 214 -10.64 13.66 20.22
C ILE A 214 -10.06 14.91 20.90
N LYS A 215 -10.76 15.49 21.88
CA LYS A 215 -10.26 16.67 22.63
C LYS A 215 -8.90 16.38 23.29
N ILE A 216 -8.72 15.19 23.85
CA ILE A 216 -7.45 14.76 24.46
C ILE A 216 -6.35 14.69 23.41
N PHE A 217 -6.56 13.96 22.32
CA PHE A 217 -5.55 13.76 21.28
C PHE A 217 -5.12 15.08 20.63
N GLU A 218 -6.08 15.95 20.27
CA GLU A 218 -5.79 17.27 19.70
C GLU A 218 -4.99 18.14 20.66
N LYS A 219 -5.32 18.14 21.95
CA LYS A 219 -4.56 18.90 22.95
C LYS A 219 -3.11 18.43 23.03
N TYR A 220 -2.90 17.12 23.11
CA TYR A 220 -1.57 16.53 23.28
C TYR A 220 -0.68 16.72 22.05
N ILE A 221 -1.18 16.43 20.84
CA ILE A 221 -0.39 16.59 19.61
C ILE A 221 0.06 18.03 19.41
N ASN A 222 -0.82 19.00 19.68
CA ASN A 222 -0.54 20.42 19.49
C ASN A 222 0.37 21.00 20.60
N LYS A 223 0.40 20.39 21.79
CA LYS A 223 1.28 20.80 22.90
C LYS A 223 2.70 20.26 22.78
N TYR A 224 2.87 19.00 22.35
CA TYR A 224 4.14 18.29 22.51
C TYR A 224 4.93 18.04 21.21
N THR A 225 4.34 18.20 20.03
CA THR A 225 5.04 17.92 18.77
C THR A 225 5.91 19.11 18.35
N LYS A 226 7.24 18.93 18.36
CA LYS A 226 8.25 19.98 18.12
C LYS A 226 8.11 20.73 16.80
N GLU A 227 7.53 20.09 15.77
CA GLU A 227 7.34 20.66 14.43
C GLU A 227 6.39 21.88 14.46
N TYR A 228 5.70 22.12 15.58
CA TYR A 228 4.81 23.25 15.81
C TYR A 228 5.20 24.16 16.98
N ARG A 229 6.52 24.32 17.26
CA ARG A 229 6.96 25.53 17.99
C ARG A 229 6.73 26.75 17.09
N HIS A 230 5.50 27.25 17.11
CA HIS A 230 5.05 28.60 16.78
C HIS A 230 5.86 29.32 15.69
N LYS A 231 5.59 29.00 14.42
CA LYS A 231 5.57 30.04 13.40
C LYS A 231 4.14 30.60 13.37
N THR A 232 3.99 31.89 13.63
CA THR A 232 2.70 32.59 13.67
C THR A 232 1.96 32.41 12.35
N GLY A 233 0.84 31.68 12.34
CA GLY A 233 -0.09 31.58 11.21
C GLY A 233 -0.63 30.18 10.89
N ASP A 234 0.00 29.12 11.40
CA ASP A 234 -0.41 27.76 11.06
C ASP A 234 -1.58 27.28 11.98
N LYS A 235 -2.57 26.56 11.41
CA LYS A 235 -3.79 26.09 12.09
C LYS A 235 -3.56 24.75 12.83
N PRO A 236 -4.11 24.58 14.05
CA PRO A 236 -3.83 23.41 14.89
C PRO A 236 -4.21 22.09 14.21
N TYR A 237 -3.48 21.03 14.54
CA TYR A 237 -3.81 19.67 14.12
C TYR A 237 -5.19 19.28 14.66
N LYS A 238 -5.96 18.62 13.80
CA LYS A 238 -7.27 18.07 14.07
C LYS A 238 -7.27 16.58 13.85
N VAL A 239 -8.02 15.85 14.68
CA VAL A 239 -8.21 14.41 14.48
C VAL A 239 -9.09 14.21 13.26
N LEU A 240 -8.58 13.44 12.29
CA LEU A 240 -9.33 12.99 11.13
C LEU A 240 -10.16 11.76 11.49
N ASP A 241 -9.53 10.76 12.10
CA ASP A 241 -10.14 9.50 12.55
C ASP A 241 -9.18 8.81 13.54
N TYR A 242 -9.66 7.81 14.27
CA TYR A 242 -8.82 6.97 15.12
C TYR A 242 -9.40 5.57 15.33
N VAL A 243 -8.55 4.65 15.78
CA VAL A 243 -8.93 3.29 16.12
C VAL A 243 -8.30 2.86 17.43
N LYS A 244 -9.11 2.25 18.29
CA LYS A 244 -8.67 1.61 19.53
C LYS A 244 -8.35 0.14 19.26
N GLY A 245 -7.25 -0.36 19.82
CA GLY A 245 -6.79 -1.74 19.65
C GLY A 245 -5.63 -2.09 20.57
N ASN A 246 -4.94 -3.20 20.29
CA ASN A 246 -3.68 -3.56 20.95
C ASN A 246 -2.54 -3.43 19.93
N PHE A 247 -1.70 -2.40 20.03
CA PHE A 247 -0.66 -2.09 19.05
C PHE A 247 0.74 -2.19 19.61
N SER A 248 0.90 -2.31 20.92
CA SER A 248 2.18 -2.41 21.63
C SER A 248 2.16 -3.40 22.79
N ASN A 249 1.02 -4.03 23.04
CA ASN A 249 0.75 -4.93 24.16
C ASN A 249 1.07 -4.30 25.53
N SER A 250 0.71 -3.03 25.71
CA SER A 250 0.95 -2.28 26.95
C SER A 250 0.06 -2.70 28.12
N GLY A 251 -1.02 -3.45 27.83
CA GLY A 251 -2.07 -3.77 28.80
C GLY A 251 -2.97 -2.58 29.16
N LYS A 252 -2.89 -1.47 28.41
CA LYS A 252 -3.67 -0.25 28.57
C LYS A 252 -4.50 0.04 27.32
N ASP A 253 -5.27 1.11 27.36
CA ASP A 253 -6.01 1.55 26.18
C ASP A 253 -5.05 2.19 25.17
N GLU A 254 -5.02 1.67 23.94
CA GLU A 254 -4.13 2.14 22.89
C GLU A 254 -4.92 2.60 21.67
N TYR A 255 -4.52 3.74 21.11
CA TYR A 255 -5.22 4.39 20.01
C TYR A 255 -4.24 4.76 18.90
N ILE A 256 -4.49 4.31 17.67
CA ILE A 256 -3.86 4.89 16.48
C ILE A 256 -4.71 6.05 16.02
N VAL A 257 -4.13 7.26 16.03
CA VAL A 257 -4.84 8.51 15.78
C VAL A 257 -4.27 9.20 14.57
N LEU A 258 -5.15 9.60 13.66
CA LEU A 258 -4.83 10.22 12.38
C LEU A 258 -5.06 11.72 12.50
N PHE A 259 -4.04 12.51 12.20
CA PHE A 259 -4.13 13.96 12.27
C PHE A 259 -4.05 14.60 10.89
N THR A 260 -4.88 15.62 10.70
CA THR A 260 -4.82 16.53 9.57
C THR A 260 -4.56 17.95 10.06
N ALA A 261 -4.03 18.79 9.19
CA ALA A 261 -3.95 20.22 9.41
C ALA A 261 -4.08 20.92 8.05
N PRO A 262 -4.64 22.13 8.02
CA PRO A 262 -4.67 22.96 6.83
C PRO A 262 -3.28 23.11 6.21
N PHE A 263 -3.22 23.08 4.88
CA PHE A 263 -1.98 23.27 4.15
C PHE A 263 -1.38 24.64 4.45
N THR A 264 -0.06 24.67 4.61
CA THR A 264 0.71 25.91 4.67
C THR A 264 0.72 26.58 3.28
N LYS A 265 0.98 27.89 3.25
CA LYS A 265 1.03 28.65 1.98
C LYS A 265 2.07 28.06 1.01
N SER A 266 3.24 27.63 1.50
CA SER A 266 4.27 26.99 0.67
C SER A 266 3.81 25.65 0.08
N GLU A 267 3.07 24.85 0.84
CA GLU A 267 2.55 23.57 0.34
C GLU A 267 1.50 23.76 -0.77
N LEU A 268 0.73 24.84 -0.71
CA LEU A 268 -0.21 25.21 -1.77
C LEU A 268 0.52 25.73 -3.02
N GLU A 269 1.62 26.46 -2.85
CA GLU A 269 2.43 27.02 -3.94
C GLU A 269 3.23 25.96 -4.71
N ASP A 270 3.64 24.87 -4.07
CA ASP A 270 4.36 23.76 -4.72
C ASP A 270 3.49 22.92 -5.68
N GLY A 271 2.17 23.19 -5.77
CA GLY A 271 1.30 22.65 -6.82
C GLY A 271 1.06 21.14 -6.79
N ILE A 272 1.45 20.44 -5.72
CA ILE A 272 1.39 18.96 -5.63
C ILE A 272 -0.05 18.44 -5.36
N PHE A 273 -1.03 19.30 -5.05
CA PHE A 273 -2.23 18.88 -4.32
C PHE A 273 -3.55 19.25 -5.02
N LEU A 274 -3.99 18.43 -5.98
CA LEU A 274 -5.30 18.56 -6.65
C LEU A 274 -6.13 17.26 -6.64
N LEU A 275 -5.91 16.35 -5.68
CA LEU A 275 -6.70 15.11 -5.58
C LEU A 275 -7.54 15.12 -4.30
N GLU A 276 -8.82 14.80 -4.46
CA GLU A 276 -9.96 14.85 -3.49
C GLU A 276 -9.83 13.93 -2.25
N TYR A 277 -8.64 13.80 -1.65
CA TYR A 277 -8.40 12.87 -0.54
C TYR A 277 -7.94 13.56 0.74
N SER A 278 -8.43 13.07 1.89
CA SER A 278 -8.07 13.49 3.24
C SER A 278 -6.55 13.38 3.46
N TYR A 279 -5.87 14.52 3.48
CA TYR A 279 -4.42 14.56 3.68
C TYR A 279 -4.07 14.28 5.14
N ILE A 280 -3.29 13.23 5.39
CA ILE A 280 -2.82 12.85 6.72
C ILE A 280 -1.44 13.44 6.95
N LYS A 281 -1.35 14.34 7.93
CA LYS A 281 -0.11 15.01 8.34
C LYS A 281 0.70 14.10 9.27
N TYR A 282 0.05 13.55 10.30
CA TYR A 282 0.68 12.72 11.31
C TYR A 282 -0.20 11.53 11.67
N VAL A 283 0.47 10.48 12.13
CA VAL A 283 -0.17 9.34 12.78
C VAL A 283 0.63 9.02 14.03
N GLU A 284 -0.06 8.94 15.15
CA GLU A 284 0.54 8.67 16.46
C GLU A 284 -0.22 7.55 17.14
N CYS A 285 0.49 6.77 17.96
CA CYS A 285 -0.11 5.85 18.91
C CYS A 285 -0.15 6.51 20.30
N PHE A 286 -1.34 6.64 20.87
CA PHE A 286 -1.55 7.10 22.24
C PHE A 286 -1.81 5.91 23.15
N ILE A 287 -1.05 5.81 24.24
CA ILE A 287 -1.34 4.89 25.34
C ILE A 287 -1.97 5.68 26.48
N MET A 288 -3.16 5.27 26.90
CA MET A 288 -3.98 5.96 27.87
C MET A 288 -4.26 5.13 29.12
N GLU A 289 -4.26 5.80 30.26
CA GLU A 289 -4.71 5.27 31.55
C GLU A 289 -5.54 6.32 32.27
N ASN A 290 -6.74 5.95 32.71
CA ASN A 290 -7.65 6.84 33.46
C ASN A 290 -7.83 8.20 32.77
N ASP A 291 -8.12 8.19 31.45
CA ASP A 291 -8.28 9.38 30.60
C ASP A 291 -7.03 10.28 30.47
N LYS A 292 -5.86 9.83 30.92
CA LYS A 292 -4.59 10.54 30.75
C LYS A 292 -3.71 9.80 29.75
N VAL A 293 -3.06 10.54 28.86
CA VAL A 293 -2.05 9.97 27.97
C VAL A 293 -0.77 9.77 28.77
N ILE A 294 -0.32 8.52 28.88
CA ILE A 294 0.92 8.18 29.57
C ILE A 294 2.10 8.09 28.59
N ARG A 295 1.84 7.69 27.34
CA ARG A 295 2.83 7.61 26.27
C ARG A 295 2.25 8.00 24.93
N MET A 296 3.09 8.60 24.10
CA MET A 296 2.77 8.94 22.72
C MET A 296 3.92 8.48 21.82
N TYR A 297 3.64 7.63 20.83
CA TYR A 297 4.63 7.13 19.88
C TYR A 297 4.33 7.62 18.47
N LYS A 298 5.33 8.21 17.83
CA LYS A 298 5.26 8.56 16.41
C LYS A 298 5.29 7.29 15.57
N LEU A 299 4.33 7.15 14.66
CA LEU A 299 4.41 6.10 13.65
C LEU A 299 5.33 6.53 12.50
N PRO A 300 6.16 5.62 11.98
CA PRO A 300 7.05 5.91 10.86
C PRO A 300 6.28 6.10 9.56
N GLY A 301 6.84 6.92 8.67
CA GLY A 301 6.38 7.05 7.29
C GLY A 301 5.89 8.45 6.90
N HIS A 302 5.71 8.63 5.59
CA HIS A 302 5.09 9.83 5.02
C HIS A 302 3.64 9.50 4.66
N TRP A 303 2.70 9.97 5.47
CA TRP A 303 1.30 9.53 5.38
C TRP A 303 0.55 10.15 4.21
N GLY A 304 0.69 11.47 3.99
CA GLY A 304 0.28 12.15 2.76
C GLY A 304 -1.14 11.79 2.31
N HIS A 305 -1.28 11.47 1.01
CA HIS A 305 -2.52 10.91 0.47
C HIS A 305 -2.53 9.40 0.66
N VAL A 306 -3.40 8.92 1.55
CA VAL A 306 -3.69 7.50 1.64
C VAL A 306 -4.95 7.20 0.85
N VAL A 307 -5.00 6.04 0.21
CA VAL A 307 -6.17 5.61 -0.54
C VAL A 307 -7.30 5.36 0.48
N PRO A 308 -8.44 6.07 0.41
CA PRO A 308 -9.56 5.80 1.30
C PRO A 308 -9.97 4.34 1.18
N ARG A 309 -10.53 3.77 2.26
CA ARG A 309 -11.12 2.42 2.31
C ARG A 309 -11.68 2.00 0.95
N ASP A 310 -10.88 1.25 0.20
CA ASP A 310 -11.27 0.83 -1.14
C ASP A 310 -12.09 -0.45 -1.01
N LYS A 311 -13.09 -0.60 -1.89
CA LYS A 311 -14.02 -1.74 -1.94
C LYS A 311 -13.34 -3.08 -2.30
N THR A 312 -12.03 -3.15 -2.15
CA THR A 312 -11.24 -4.37 -2.26
C THR A 312 -11.72 -5.35 -1.19
N LYS A 313 -12.29 -6.47 -1.65
CA LYS A 313 -12.74 -7.57 -0.78
C LYS A 313 -11.54 -8.42 -0.34
N ILE A 314 -10.50 -7.76 0.19
CA ILE A 314 -9.29 -8.43 0.65
C ILE A 314 -9.44 -8.65 2.15
N ASP A 315 -9.42 -9.92 2.51
CA ASP A 315 -9.55 -10.42 3.87
C ASP A 315 -8.18 -10.43 4.57
N LEU A 316 -7.62 -9.24 4.80
CA LEU A 316 -6.34 -9.06 5.51
C LEU A 316 -6.52 -8.73 7.00
N GLY A 317 -7.75 -8.48 7.45
CA GLY A 317 -8.04 -8.09 8.83
C GLY A 317 -9.16 -7.07 8.90
N GLU A 318 -9.27 -6.42 10.05
CA GLU A 318 -10.26 -5.37 10.28
C GLU A 318 -9.88 -4.11 9.48
N GLN A 319 -10.77 -3.66 8.61
CA GLN A 319 -10.53 -2.45 7.83
C GLN A 319 -10.69 -1.19 8.70
N PHE A 320 -9.80 -0.22 8.53
CA PHE A 320 -9.87 1.06 9.23
C PHE A 320 -9.34 2.19 8.34
N SER A 321 -10.13 3.28 8.18
CA SER A 321 -9.97 4.50 7.35
C SER A 321 -9.36 4.33 5.94
N PHE A 322 -8.14 3.78 5.85
CA PHE A 322 -7.31 3.64 4.66
C PHE A 322 -6.44 2.36 4.62
N GLY A 323 -6.67 1.40 5.52
CA GLY A 323 -5.85 0.22 5.67
C GLY A 323 -6.55 -0.92 6.41
N TRP A 324 -5.75 -1.86 6.92
CA TRP A 324 -6.20 -3.01 7.70
C TRP A 324 -5.42 -3.12 9.00
N ILE A 325 -6.05 -3.74 9.99
CA ILE A 325 -5.46 -4.06 11.29
C ILE A 325 -5.60 -5.57 11.46
N ALA A 326 -4.50 -6.21 11.80
CA ALA A 326 -4.42 -7.66 11.97
C ALA A 326 -3.33 -8.00 12.98
N ASP A 327 -3.35 -9.21 13.52
CA ASP A 327 -2.23 -9.87 14.20
C ASP A 327 -1.73 -10.96 13.22
N PHE A 328 -1.21 -10.57 12.07
CA PHE A 328 -0.91 -11.44 10.94
C PHE A 328 0.24 -12.40 11.23
N ASN A 329 1.23 -11.95 12.00
CA ASN A 329 2.30 -12.80 12.49
C ASN A 329 1.97 -13.56 13.79
N GLN A 330 0.78 -13.34 14.37
CA GLN A 330 0.27 -14.04 15.56
C GLN A 330 1.17 -13.89 16.79
N ASN A 331 1.80 -12.73 16.97
CA ASN A 331 2.65 -12.43 18.12
C ASN A 331 1.91 -11.71 19.26
N GLY A 332 0.61 -11.43 19.10
CA GLY A 332 -0.22 -10.75 20.08
C GLY A 332 -0.17 -9.23 20.03
N ILE A 333 0.43 -8.67 18.99
CA ILE A 333 0.45 -7.23 18.69
C ILE A 333 -0.22 -7.05 17.33
N ASN A 334 -1.18 -6.13 17.23
CA ASN A 334 -1.78 -5.85 15.92
C ASN A 334 -0.83 -5.01 15.06
N GLU A 335 -0.51 -5.47 13.86
CA GLU A 335 0.12 -4.69 12.82
C GLU A 335 -0.91 -3.84 12.04
N ILE A 336 -0.43 -2.73 11.49
CA ILE A 336 -1.21 -1.80 10.68
C ILE A 336 -0.73 -1.92 9.24
N PHE A 337 -1.60 -2.39 8.36
CA PHE A 337 -1.32 -2.55 6.94
C PHE A 337 -1.88 -1.36 6.16
N VAL A 338 -1.02 -0.70 5.38
CA VAL A 338 -1.35 0.57 4.73
C VAL A 338 -1.00 0.51 3.25
N HIS A 339 -1.92 1.00 2.42
CA HIS A 339 -1.70 1.21 1.00
C HIS A 339 -1.49 2.70 0.71
N ARG A 340 -0.25 3.11 0.48
CA ARG A 340 0.11 4.50 0.23
C ARG A 340 0.14 4.79 -1.27
N LYS A 341 -0.52 5.86 -1.69
CA LYS A 341 -0.43 6.36 -3.06
C LYS A 341 0.76 7.32 -3.19
N GLU A 342 1.60 7.08 -4.17
CA GLU A 342 2.75 7.90 -4.53
C GLU A 342 2.57 8.46 -5.94
N VAL A 343 3.37 9.47 -6.31
CA VAL A 343 3.27 10.16 -7.61
C VAL A 343 3.32 9.20 -8.81
N PHE A 344 4.03 8.07 -8.69
CA PHE A 344 4.22 7.10 -9.78
C PHE A 344 3.72 5.68 -9.45
N GLY A 345 2.78 5.53 -8.50
CA GLY A 345 2.19 4.22 -8.19
C GLY A 345 1.72 4.12 -6.74
N SER A 346 1.61 2.90 -6.22
CA SER A 346 1.25 2.68 -4.83
C SER A 346 2.12 1.62 -4.18
N SER A 347 2.40 1.79 -2.89
CA SER A 347 3.25 0.89 -2.10
C SER A 347 2.44 0.34 -0.93
N PHE A 348 2.60 -0.96 -0.66
CA PHE A 348 1.95 -1.63 0.46
C PHE A 348 2.98 -2.05 1.50
N PHE A 349 2.74 -1.70 2.76
CA PHE A 349 3.63 -1.99 3.88
C PHE A 349 2.81 -2.27 5.14
N SER A 350 3.46 -2.91 6.10
CA SER A 350 2.96 -3.05 7.46
C SER A 350 3.73 -2.10 8.40
N ILE A 351 3.09 -1.72 9.49
CA ILE A 351 3.71 -1.04 10.62
C ILE A 351 3.43 -1.87 11.86
N GLU A 352 4.47 -2.18 12.62
CA GLU A 352 4.39 -3.02 13.80
C GLU A 352 5.21 -2.43 14.94
N PHE A 353 4.76 -2.64 16.18
CA PHE A 353 5.53 -2.25 17.34
C PHE A 353 6.58 -3.29 17.71
N ILE A 354 7.84 -2.93 17.54
CA ILE A 354 8.99 -3.78 17.82
C ILE A 354 9.95 -3.00 18.70
N ASP A 355 10.32 -3.59 19.84
CA ASP A 355 11.37 -3.07 20.73
C ASP A 355 11.20 -1.58 21.10
N ASN A 356 10.03 -1.27 21.64
CA ASN A 356 9.62 0.07 22.06
C ASN A 356 9.47 1.11 20.93
N ARG A 357 9.28 0.69 19.68
CA ARG A 357 9.03 1.60 18.55
C ARG A 357 8.10 1.01 17.52
N PHE A 358 7.39 1.87 16.79
CA PHE A 358 6.75 1.46 15.55
C PHE A 358 7.76 1.43 14.40
N VAL A 359 7.74 0.35 13.62
CA VAL A 359 8.67 0.11 12.51
C VAL A 359 7.87 -0.13 11.24
N GLU A 360 8.22 0.59 10.16
CA GLU A 360 7.66 0.38 8.82
C GLU A 360 8.37 -0.81 8.16
N ILE A 361 7.61 -1.83 7.79
CA ILE A 361 8.07 -3.07 7.16
C ILE A 361 7.50 -3.11 5.73
N PRO A 362 8.32 -2.82 4.70
CA PRO A 362 7.89 -2.88 3.30
C PRO A 362 7.45 -4.29 2.90
N ILE A 363 6.33 -4.39 2.19
CA ILE A 363 5.81 -5.66 1.65
C ILE A 363 5.90 -5.66 0.13
N THR A 364 5.38 -4.63 -0.53
CA THR A 364 5.31 -4.56 -2.00
C THR A 364 6.09 -3.41 -2.58
N ASN A 365 6.30 -3.48 -3.89
CA ASN A 365 6.88 -2.39 -4.65
C ASN A 365 5.82 -1.41 -5.17
N ARG A 366 6.30 -0.28 -5.69
CA ARG A 366 5.49 0.76 -6.32
C ARG A 366 4.74 0.21 -7.53
N GLY A 367 3.42 0.30 -7.49
CA GLY A 367 2.52 -0.13 -8.57
C GLY A 367 2.06 -1.57 -8.45
N ASP A 368 2.51 -2.32 -7.45
CA ASP A 368 1.97 -3.64 -7.15
C ASP A 368 0.57 -3.50 -6.55
N ILE A 369 -0.32 -4.45 -6.87
CA ILE A 369 -1.71 -4.45 -6.43
C ILE A 369 -1.93 -5.64 -5.50
N LEU A 370 -2.34 -5.39 -4.27
CA LEU A 370 -2.70 -6.45 -3.31
C LEU A 370 -3.86 -7.31 -3.88
N LYS A 371 -3.73 -8.64 -3.82
CA LYS A 371 -4.72 -9.57 -4.40
C LYS A 371 -5.35 -10.51 -3.41
N SER A 372 -4.55 -11.19 -2.62
CA SER A 372 -5.05 -12.16 -1.65
C SER A 372 -4.10 -12.32 -0.48
N VAL A 373 -4.64 -12.92 0.57
CA VAL A 373 -3.95 -13.21 1.82
C VAL A 373 -4.22 -14.66 2.16
N ASP A 374 -3.16 -15.39 2.52
CA ASP A 374 -3.22 -16.72 3.09
C ASP A 374 -2.76 -16.61 4.55
N TRP A 375 -3.74 -16.54 5.44
CA TRP A 375 -3.55 -16.48 6.89
C TRP A 375 -2.84 -17.71 7.44
N GLU A 376 -3.04 -18.88 6.82
CA GLU A 376 -2.53 -20.13 7.37
C GLU A 376 -1.00 -20.26 7.19
N GLN A 377 -0.48 -19.54 6.20
CA GLN A 377 0.94 -19.45 5.89
C GLN A 377 1.52 -18.06 6.16
N SER A 378 0.76 -17.10 6.71
CA SER A 378 1.16 -15.69 6.80
C SER A 378 1.74 -15.16 5.47
N LYS A 379 1.04 -15.45 4.37
CA LYS A 379 1.44 -15.09 3.01
C LYS A 379 0.52 -14.02 2.41
N ILE A 380 1.13 -13.10 1.68
CA ILE A 380 0.47 -12.02 0.94
C ILE A 380 0.80 -12.19 -0.53
N VAL A 381 -0.23 -12.17 -1.39
CA VAL A 381 -0.08 -12.27 -2.84
C VAL A 381 -0.43 -10.94 -3.47
N VAL A 382 0.44 -10.46 -4.35
CA VAL A 382 0.24 -9.22 -5.09
C VAL A 382 0.42 -9.42 -6.58
N GLU A 383 -0.39 -8.74 -7.39
CA GLU A 383 -0.17 -8.61 -8.82
C GLU A 383 0.94 -7.60 -9.04
N THR A 384 2.00 -8.02 -9.72
CA THR A 384 3.14 -7.21 -10.09
C THR A 384 3.04 -6.81 -11.55
N ASN A 385 3.53 -5.61 -11.86
CA ASN A 385 3.80 -5.22 -13.23
C ASN A 385 5.30 -5.39 -13.50
N PRO A 386 5.70 -6.30 -14.42
CA PRO A 386 7.11 -6.49 -14.76
C PRO A 386 7.70 -5.32 -15.55
N PHE A 387 6.89 -4.37 -16.03
CA PHE A 387 7.29 -3.17 -16.78
C PHE A 387 6.91 -1.90 -16.05
N ARG A 388 7.71 -1.56 -15.04
CA ARG A 388 7.36 -0.58 -13.99
C ARG A 388 7.30 0.87 -14.48
N SER A 389 7.94 1.17 -15.59
CA SER A 389 8.05 2.52 -16.17
C SER A 389 6.96 2.85 -17.21
N LEU A 390 6.10 1.91 -17.57
CA LEU A 390 5.10 2.10 -18.62
C LEU A 390 3.71 2.28 -18.04
N VAL A 391 3.09 3.41 -18.38
CA VAL A 391 1.68 3.69 -18.10
C VAL A 391 0.85 2.56 -18.71
N LEU A 392 0.11 1.85 -17.85
CA LEU A 392 -0.84 0.83 -18.24
C LEU A 392 -1.96 1.52 -19.03
N ASP A 393 -1.97 1.36 -20.35
CA ASP A 393 -3.18 1.65 -21.16
C ASP A 393 -4.21 0.54 -20.87
N SER A 394 -5.48 0.90 -20.87
CA SER A 394 -6.68 0.03 -20.86
C SER A 394 -6.66 -1.13 -21.87
N LYS A 395 -5.70 -1.15 -22.80
CA LYS A 395 -5.46 -2.19 -23.81
C LYS A 395 -4.28 -3.11 -23.48
N ASP A 396 -3.74 -3.08 -22.26
CA ASP A 396 -2.63 -3.95 -21.88
C ASP A 396 -3.05 -5.42 -21.92
N THR A 397 -2.48 -6.15 -22.89
CA THR A 397 -2.72 -7.58 -23.13
C THR A 397 -1.57 -8.44 -22.61
N ARG A 398 -0.59 -7.83 -21.92
CA ARG A 398 0.57 -8.55 -21.42
C ARG A 398 0.17 -9.47 -20.25
N PRO A 399 0.93 -10.56 -20.03
CA PRO A 399 0.67 -11.45 -18.92
C PRO A 399 0.72 -10.76 -17.56
N LYS A 400 -0.16 -11.19 -16.67
CA LYS A 400 -0.15 -10.77 -15.27
C LYS A 400 0.75 -11.69 -14.46
N TYR A 401 1.51 -11.09 -13.55
CA TYR A 401 2.47 -11.75 -12.70
C TYR A 401 2.08 -11.59 -11.25
N PHE A 402 2.27 -12.63 -10.44
CA PHE A 402 1.86 -12.62 -9.05
C PHE A 402 3.04 -13.00 -8.16
N ALA A 403 3.40 -12.08 -7.28
CA ALA A 403 4.45 -12.27 -6.29
C ALA A 403 3.85 -12.75 -4.96
N GLU A 404 4.48 -13.74 -4.37
CA GLU A 404 4.14 -14.29 -3.06
C GLU A 404 5.15 -13.80 -2.03
N TYR A 405 4.69 -13.01 -1.06
CA TYR A 405 5.48 -12.55 0.08
C TYR A 405 5.04 -13.27 1.34
N GLN A 406 5.98 -13.58 2.23
CA GLN A 406 5.68 -14.30 3.45
C GLN A 406 6.47 -13.77 4.63
N TRP A 407 5.81 -13.62 5.77
CA TRP A 407 6.47 -13.22 7.01
C TRP A 407 7.52 -14.24 7.46
N CYS A 408 8.71 -13.76 7.83
CA CYS A 408 9.78 -14.57 8.38
C CYS A 408 10.16 -14.06 9.78
N GLU A 409 9.70 -14.75 10.83
CA GLU A 409 9.92 -14.38 12.24
C GLU A 409 11.38 -14.10 12.59
N LYS A 410 12.28 -15.00 12.17
CA LYS A 410 13.72 -14.87 12.47
C LYS A 410 14.31 -13.62 11.83
N GLU A 411 13.73 -13.18 10.73
CA GLU A 411 14.20 -12.04 9.95
C GLU A 411 13.36 -10.78 10.15
N TYR A 412 12.26 -10.84 10.88
CA TYR A 412 11.35 -9.70 11.11
C TYR A 412 11.04 -8.93 9.81
N CYS A 413 10.78 -9.67 8.72
CA CYS A 413 10.45 -9.08 7.43
C CYS A 413 9.63 -10.04 6.55
N TYR A 414 9.03 -9.49 5.51
CA TYR A 414 8.41 -10.28 4.45
C TYR A 414 9.44 -10.70 3.41
N VAL A 415 9.63 -12.00 3.27
CA VAL A 415 10.49 -12.62 2.27
C VAL A 415 9.66 -12.95 1.04
N LEU A 416 10.19 -12.56 -0.11
CA LEU A 416 9.63 -12.91 -1.41
C LEU A 416 9.94 -14.37 -1.73
N LEU A 417 8.90 -15.19 -1.94
CA LEU A 417 9.06 -16.61 -2.20
C LEU A 417 9.15 -16.91 -3.69
N SER A 418 8.29 -16.27 -4.47
CA SER A 418 8.24 -16.46 -5.92
C SER A 418 7.46 -15.35 -6.60
N ASN A 419 7.67 -15.23 -7.91
CA ASN A 419 6.77 -14.54 -8.82
C ASN A 419 6.59 -15.38 -10.05
N LYS A 420 5.33 -15.59 -10.41
CA LYS A 420 4.97 -16.46 -11.52
C LYS A 420 3.86 -15.82 -12.33
N GLN A 421 3.91 -16.06 -13.63
CA GLN A 421 2.76 -15.83 -14.49
C GLN A 421 1.62 -16.78 -14.08
N TYR A 422 0.48 -16.23 -13.67
CA TYR A 422 -0.73 -17.05 -13.54
C TYR A 422 -1.40 -17.17 -14.92
N LYS A 423 -1.83 -18.39 -15.26
CA LYS A 423 -2.53 -18.68 -16.51
C LYS A 423 -4.04 -18.54 -16.35
#